data_AF-A0A7X7IN01-F1
#
_entry.id   AF-A0A7X7IN01-F1
#
_cell.length_a   1.000
_cell.length_b   1.000
_cell.length_c   1.000
_cell.angle_alpha   90.00
_cell.angle_beta   90.00
_cell.angle_gamma   90.00
#
_symmetry.space_group_name_H-M   'P 1'
#
loop_
_entity.id
_entity.type
_entity.pdbx_description
1 polymer ?
#
loop_
_entity_poly.entity_id
_entity_poly.type
_entity_poly.pdbx_seq_one_letter_code
_entity_poly.pdbx_strand_id
1 'polypeptide(L)'
;MVFRRKYSLTIFIFVGFFLGIIAGLIIGEPATPFTDTLADIFLRLLKMVIIPLVITSIISSVIQVGSAHGLGRIGLRTFIYYICTSLLAIFTGQLLVNLFKPGIGADIGLEANPETIAAVERGLGEVLLNIIPENPVAAAASGDVLPII
;
A
#
# COMPACT_ATOMS: atom_id res chain seq x y z
N MET A 1 -12.97 -34.85 -3.31
CA MET A 1 -12.65 -35.20 -1.91
C MET A 1 -12.32 -33.90 -1.17
N VAL A 2 -13.34 -33.18 -0.68
CA VAL A 2 -13.18 -31.85 -0.07
C VAL A 2 -13.09 -32.02 1.44
N PHE A 3 -11.88 -31.95 1.97
CA PHE A 3 -11.62 -32.08 3.40
C PHE A 3 -12.19 -30.85 4.13
N ARG A 4 -13.30 -31.04 4.84
CA ARG A 4 -13.88 -30.06 5.76
C ARG A 4 -12.88 -29.77 6.89
N ARG A 5 -12.25 -28.59 6.90
CA ARG A 5 -11.63 -28.03 8.11
C ARG A 5 -12.41 -26.78 8.53
N LYS A 6 -12.90 -26.81 9.77
CA LYS A 6 -13.82 -25.84 10.40
C LYS A 6 -13.14 -24.54 10.86
N TYR A 7 -11.91 -24.28 10.42
CA TYR A 7 -11.11 -23.12 10.83
C TYR A 7 -10.95 -22.15 9.64
N SER A 8 -11.37 -20.90 9.83
CA SER A 8 -11.22 -19.85 8.82
C SER A 8 -9.74 -19.54 8.58
N LEU A 9 -9.36 -19.32 7.31
CA LEU A 9 -8.03 -18.83 6.93
C LEU A 9 -7.63 -17.57 7.70
N THR A 10 -8.61 -16.73 8.06
CA THR A 10 -8.40 -15.54 8.89
C THR A 10 -7.74 -15.87 10.23
N ILE A 11 -8.12 -16.98 10.88
CA ILE A 11 -7.54 -17.39 12.17
C ILE A 11 -6.07 -17.76 11.99
N PHE A 12 -5.72 -18.46 10.90
CA PHE A 12 -4.32 -18.81 10.62
C PHE A 12 -3.44 -17.58 10.38
N ILE A 13 -3.96 -16.55 9.70
CA ILE A 13 -3.22 -15.29 9.48
C ILE A 13 -2.95 -14.60 10.83
N PHE A 14 -3.96 -14.46 11.69
CA PHE A 14 -3.77 -13.84 13.01
C PHE A 14 -2.83 -14.65 13.89
N VAL A 15 -3.01 -15.97 13.96
CA VAL A 15 -2.13 -16.85 14.72
C VAL A 15 -0.69 -16.75 14.22
N GLY A 16 -0.47 -16.76 12.90
CA GLY A 16 0.85 -16.58 12.30
C GLY A 16 1.46 -15.21 12.61
N PHE A 17 0.67 -14.13 12.56
CA PHE A 17 1.11 -12.77 12.91
C PHE A 17 1.57 -12.67 14.36
N PHE A 18 0.77 -13.14 15.32
CA PHE A 18 1.13 -13.08 16.74
C PHE A 18 2.31 -14.00 17.07
N LEU A 19 2.36 -15.20 16.49
CA LEU A 19 3.52 -16.09 16.63
C LEU A 19 4.79 -15.46 16.05
N GLY A 20 4.69 -14.79 14.90
CA GLY A 20 5.82 -14.08 14.29
C GLY A 20 6.37 -12.98 15.19
N ILE A 21 5.50 -12.17 15.82
CA ILE A 21 5.92 -11.16 16.80
C ILE A 21 6.62 -11.79 17.99
N ILE A 22 6.02 -12.82 18.59
CA ILE A 22 6.58 -13.50 19.77
C ILE A 22 7.94 -14.13 19.43
N ALA A 23 8.03 -14.82 18.30
CA ALA A 23 9.28 -15.42 17.83
C ALA A 23 10.36 -14.37 17.55
N GLY A 24 10.00 -13.23 16.95
CA GLY A 24 10.91 -12.11 16.72
C GLY A 24 11.47 -11.51 18.02
N LEU A 25 10.63 -11.38 19.05
CA LEU A 25 11.05 -10.88 20.37
C LEU A 25 11.95 -11.86 21.14
N ILE A 26 11.75 -13.17 20.97
CA ILE A 26 12.51 -14.20 21.69
C ILE A 26 13.84 -14.53 21.00
N ILE A 27 13.83 -14.68 19.66
CA ILE A 27 15.00 -15.16 18.92
C ILE A 27 15.92 -14.00 18.48
N GLY A 28 15.35 -12.84 18.14
CA GLY A 28 16.12 -11.66 17.74
C GLY A 28 16.88 -11.81 16.40
N GLU A 29 18.01 -11.10 16.26
CA GLU A 29 18.83 -11.05 15.04
C GLU A 29 19.23 -12.40 14.40
N PRO A 30 19.55 -13.49 15.13
CA PRO A 30 19.99 -14.73 14.47
C PRO A 30 18.90 -15.41 13.60
N ALA A 31 17.63 -15.03 13.73
CA ALA A 31 16.55 -15.53 12.86
C ALA A 31 16.41 -14.75 11.54
N THR A 32 16.99 -13.54 11.43
CA THR A 32 16.74 -12.60 10.33
C THR A 32 17.04 -13.19 8.95
N PRO A 33 18.13 -13.95 8.70
CA PRO A 33 18.43 -14.41 7.34
C PRO A 33 17.36 -15.37 6.78
N PHE A 34 16.76 -16.19 7.64
CA PHE A 34 15.71 -17.12 7.23
C PHE A 34 14.35 -16.43 7.13
N THR A 35 14.01 -15.57 8.09
CA THR A 35 12.73 -14.85 8.08
C THR A 35 12.64 -13.85 6.93
N ASP A 36 13.74 -13.18 6.60
CA ASP A 36 13.79 -12.19 5.53
C ASP A 36 13.67 -12.88 4.17
N THR A 37 14.37 -14.00 3.98
CA THR A 37 14.22 -14.81 2.76
C THR A 37 12.78 -15.29 2.58
N LEU A 38 12.13 -15.75 3.65
CA LEU A 38 10.74 -16.20 3.59
C LEU A 38 9.76 -15.03 3.33
N ALA A 39 10.01 -13.87 3.95
CA ALA A 39 9.25 -12.65 3.73
C ALA A 39 9.40 -12.17 2.27
N ASP A 40 10.60 -12.20 1.72
CA ASP A 40 10.89 -11.83 0.34
C ASP A 40 10.18 -12.74 -0.65
N ILE A 41 10.19 -14.05 -0.42
CA ILE A 41 9.44 -15.01 -1.25
C ILE A 41 7.95 -14.67 -1.21
N PHE A 42 7.39 -14.44 -0.01
CA PHE A 42 5.99 -14.09 0.14
C PHE A 42 5.63 -12.79 -0.59
N LEU A 43 6.44 -11.74 -0.43
CA LEU A 43 6.23 -10.46 -1.11
C LEU A 43 6.37 -10.57 -2.63
N ARG A 44 7.32 -11.37 -3.13
CA ARG A 44 7.48 -11.65 -4.58
C ARG A 44 6.25 -12.35 -5.15
N LEU A 45 5.70 -13.33 -4.41
CA LEU A 45 4.46 -14.01 -4.81
C LEU A 45 3.27 -13.05 -4.86
N LEU A 46 3.13 -12.13 -3.90
CA LEU A 46 2.09 -11.10 -3.95
C LEU A 46 2.28 -10.17 -5.15
N LYS A 47 3.50 -9.64 -5.35
CA LYS A 47 3.82 -8.73 -6.47
C LYS A 47 3.57 -9.37 -7.84
N MET A 48 3.85 -10.66 -8.00
CA MET A 48 3.58 -11.41 -9.24
C MET A 48 2.10 -11.41 -9.62
N VAL A 49 1.20 -11.44 -8.63
CA VAL A 49 -0.25 -11.51 -8.85
C VAL A 49 -0.88 -10.14 -9.05
N ILE A 50 -0.32 -9.08 -8.46
CA ILE A 50 -0.91 -7.74 -8.46
C ILE A 50 -1.13 -7.21 -9.89
N ILE A 51 -0.11 -7.22 -10.75
CA ILE A 51 -0.19 -6.60 -12.08
C ILE A 51 -1.23 -7.27 -12.98
N PRO A 52 -1.23 -8.60 -13.18
CA PRO A 52 -2.28 -9.27 -13.97
C PRO A 52 -3.68 -9.05 -13.41
N LEU A 53 -3.83 -9.06 -12.08
CA LEU A 53 -5.12 -8.90 -11.42
C LEU A 53 -5.67 -7.48 -11.62
N VAL A 54 -4.84 -6.45 -11.42
CA VAL A 54 -5.25 -5.05 -11.60
C VAL A 54 -5.67 -4.79 -13.05
N ILE A 55 -4.88 -5.22 -14.04
CA ILE A 55 -5.20 -5.04 -15.47
C ILE A 55 -6.54 -5.70 -15.81
N THR A 56 -6.70 -6.97 -15.45
CA THR A 56 -7.94 -7.72 -15.78
C THR A 56 -9.16 -7.15 -15.07
N SER A 57 -9.01 -6.76 -13.80
CA SER A 57 -10.07 -6.14 -13.00
C SER A 57 -10.52 -4.81 -13.59
N ILE A 58 -9.58 -3.94 -14.00
CA ILE A 58 -9.90 -2.62 -14.55
C ILE A 58 -10.53 -2.76 -15.92
N ILE A 59 -9.95 -3.56 -16.83
CA ILE A 59 -10.52 -3.80 -18.16
C ILE A 59 -11.97 -4.32 -18.03
N SER A 60 -12.20 -5.32 -17.16
CA SER A 60 -13.54 -5.85 -16.93
C SER A 60 -14.50 -4.80 -16.36
N SER A 61 -14.03 -3.97 -15.42
CA SER A 61 -14.83 -2.90 -14.82
C SER A 61 -15.21 -1.82 -15.83
N VAL A 62 -14.28 -1.41 -16.69
CA VAL A 62 -14.52 -0.40 -17.74
C VAL A 62 -15.55 -0.90 -18.75
N ILE A 63 -15.41 -2.16 -19.20
CA ILE A 63 -16.35 -2.78 -20.14
C ILE A 63 -17.76 -2.86 -19.54
N GLN A 64 -17.89 -3.20 -18.25
CA GLN A 64 -19.18 -3.30 -17.58
C GLN A 64 -19.92 -1.95 -17.47
N VAL A 65 -19.18 -0.84 -17.26
CA VAL A 65 -19.79 0.50 -17.19
C VAL A 65 -20.15 1.04 -18.59
N GLY A 66 -19.38 0.67 -19.62
CA GLY A 66 -19.73 0.84 -21.04
C GLY A 66 -19.85 2.28 -21.57
N SER A 67 -19.75 3.31 -20.71
CA SER A 67 -19.90 4.72 -21.10
C SER A 67 -18.92 5.64 -20.36
N ALA A 68 -18.24 6.52 -21.10
CA ALA A 68 -17.28 7.46 -20.54
C ALA A 68 -17.89 8.39 -19.47
N HIS A 69 -19.15 8.81 -19.65
CA HIS A 69 -19.89 9.60 -18.66
C HIS A 69 -20.16 8.82 -17.36
N GLY A 70 -20.43 7.52 -17.46
CA GLY A 70 -20.58 6.63 -16.32
C GLY A 70 -19.29 6.50 -15.52
N LEU A 71 -18.16 6.27 -16.21
CA LEU A 71 -16.84 6.19 -15.59
C LEU A 71 -16.46 7.50 -14.90
N GLY A 72 -16.60 8.64 -15.56
CA GLY A 72 -16.26 9.95 -14.99
C GLY A 72 -17.06 10.26 -13.73
N ARG A 73 -18.34 9.90 -13.68
CA ARG A 73 -19.18 10.08 -12.48
C ARG A 73 -18.73 9.21 -11.31
N ILE A 74 -18.36 7.95 -11.58
CA ILE A 74 -17.86 7.04 -10.53
C ILE A 74 -16.49 7.53 -10.04
N GLY A 75 -15.58 7.86 -10.97
CA GLY A 75 -14.26 8.39 -10.67
C GLY A 75 -14.33 9.66 -9.82
N LEU A 76 -15.18 10.63 -10.18
CA LEU A 76 -15.34 11.86 -9.41
C LEU A 76 -15.89 11.62 -8.01
N ARG A 77 -16.88 10.73 -7.86
CA ARG A 77 -17.42 10.36 -6.54
C ARG A 77 -16.36 9.69 -5.68
N THR A 78 -15.59 8.78 -6.25
CA THR A 78 -14.48 8.10 -5.57
C THR A 78 -13.37 9.08 -5.20
N PHE A 79 -13.03 10.02 -6.08
CA PHE A 79 -12.03 11.06 -5.82
C PHE A 79 -12.45 11.96 -4.65
N ILE A 80 -13.67 12.49 -4.69
CA ILE A 80 -14.21 13.32 -3.59
C ILE A 80 -14.25 12.51 -2.29
N TYR A 81 -14.70 11.25 -2.35
CA TYR A 81 -14.71 10.36 -1.19
C TYR A 81 -13.32 10.22 -0.57
N TYR A 82 -12.29 9.90 -1.37
CA TYR A 82 -10.92 9.75 -0.86
C TYR A 82 -10.36 11.04 -0.30
N ILE A 83 -10.58 12.19 -0.96
CA ILE A 83 -10.11 13.49 -0.44
C ILE A 83 -10.77 13.79 0.90
N CYS A 84 -12.10 13.63 1.01
CA CYS A 84 -12.81 13.87 2.26
C CYS A 84 -12.33 12.93 3.38
N THR A 85 -12.22 11.63 3.11
CA THR A 85 -11.76 10.66 4.13
C THR A 85 -10.31 10.89 4.53
N SER A 86 -9.44 11.24 3.59
CA SER A 86 -8.02 11.53 3.87
C SER A 86 -7.87 12.80 4.70
N LEU A 87 -8.62 13.86 4.39
CA LEU A 87 -8.63 15.07 5.22
C LEU A 87 -9.12 14.77 6.63
N LEU A 88 -10.19 13.99 6.79
CA LEU A 88 -10.66 13.55 8.10
C LEU A 88 -9.61 12.72 8.85
N ALA A 89 -8.89 11.82 8.16
CA ALA A 89 -7.79 11.06 8.75
C ALA A 89 -6.63 11.97 9.19
N ILE A 90 -6.28 12.97 8.39
CA ILE A 90 -5.24 13.96 8.74
C ILE A 90 -5.67 14.77 9.97
N PHE A 91 -6.91 15.29 10.00
CA PHE A 91 -7.40 16.06 11.13
C PHE A 91 -7.44 15.24 12.42
N THR A 92 -7.94 14.00 12.35
CA THR A 92 -7.97 13.09 13.51
C THR A 92 -6.57 12.71 13.97
N GLY A 93 -5.67 12.38 13.05
CA GLY A 93 -4.26 12.11 13.36
C GLY A 93 -3.59 13.31 14.03
N GLN A 94 -3.81 14.52 13.50
CA GLN A 94 -3.25 15.74 14.06
C GLN A 94 -3.80 16.06 15.44
N LEU A 95 -5.11 15.84 15.66
CA LEU A 95 -5.73 16.02 16.97
C LEU A 95 -5.13 15.05 17.99
N LEU A 96 -5.01 13.76 17.63
CA LEU A 96 -4.44 12.73 18.52
C LEU A 96 -2.97 13.02 18.84
N VAL A 97 -2.15 13.38 17.84
CA VAL A 97 -0.73 13.72 18.06
C VAL A 97 -0.59 14.93 18.98
N ASN A 98 -1.41 15.97 18.80
CA ASN A 98 -1.38 17.14 19.68
C ASN A 98 -1.89 16.87 21.09
N LEU A 99 -2.79 15.88 21.26
CA LEU A 99 -3.34 15.50 22.56
C LEU A 99 -2.40 14.60 23.36
N PHE A 100 -1.93 13.51 22.75
CA PHE A 100 -1.07 12.52 23.42
C PHE A 100 0.40 12.93 23.44
N LYS A 101 0.82 13.84 22.55
CA LYS A 101 2.18 14.38 22.44
C LYS A 101 3.27 13.30 22.61
N PRO A 102 3.26 12.24 21.78
CA PRO A 102 4.12 11.07 21.97
C PRO A 102 5.63 11.36 21.87
N GLY A 103 6.02 12.55 21.42
CA GLY A 103 7.43 12.98 21.30
C GLY A 103 8.02 13.68 22.52
N ILE A 104 7.24 14.00 23.56
CA ILE A 104 7.81 14.65 24.76
C ILE A 104 8.63 13.60 25.54
N GLY A 105 9.95 13.81 25.59
CA GLY A 105 10.89 12.90 26.26
C GLY A 105 11.43 11.77 25.36
N ALA A 106 11.12 11.79 24.07
CA ALA A 106 11.76 10.92 23.09
C ALA A 106 13.15 11.49 22.74
N ASP A 107 14.21 10.89 23.27
CA ASP A 107 15.57 11.13 22.78
C ASP A 107 15.77 10.31 21.49
N ILE A 108 15.39 10.91 20.36
CA ILE A 108 15.41 10.25 19.04
C ILE A 108 16.70 10.51 18.26
N GLY A 109 17.77 11.01 18.89
CA GLY A 109 19.10 11.13 18.26
C GLY A 109 19.06 11.81 16.87
N LEU A 110 18.12 12.75 16.67
CA LEU A 110 17.90 13.39 15.38
C LEU A 110 18.93 14.50 15.17
N GLU A 111 20.14 14.12 14.77
CA GLU A 111 21.05 15.04 14.06
C GLU A 111 20.52 15.22 12.62
N ALA A 112 19.40 15.93 12.48
CA ALA A 112 18.77 16.15 11.18
C ALA A 112 19.51 17.26 10.43
N ASN A 113 20.38 16.85 9.50
CA ASN A 113 20.77 17.69 8.37
C ASN A 113 19.54 17.79 7.43
N PRO A 114 18.91 18.96 7.25
CA PRO A 114 17.63 19.08 6.52
C PRO A 114 17.77 18.95 5.00
N GLU A 115 18.98 18.72 4.49
CA GLU A 115 19.25 18.55 3.07
C GLU A 115 19.01 17.10 2.65
N THR A 116 17.74 16.73 2.42
CA THR A 116 17.26 15.76 1.41
C THR A 116 15.80 15.39 1.67
N ILE A 117 14.91 16.38 1.77
CA ILE A 117 13.48 16.10 1.56
C ILE A 117 13.21 16.08 0.04
N ALA A 118 13.71 15.03 -0.63
CA ALA A 118 13.46 14.78 -2.05
C ALA A 118 11.97 14.54 -2.39
N ALA A 119 11.11 14.45 -1.36
CA ALA A 119 9.67 14.25 -1.51
C ALA A 119 8.91 15.52 -1.92
N VAL A 120 9.48 16.72 -1.77
CA VAL A 120 8.79 18.00 -2.07
C VAL A 120 8.99 18.45 -3.52
N GLU A 121 9.97 17.90 -4.26
CA GLU A 121 10.29 18.38 -5.61
C GLU A 121 9.36 17.86 -6.71
N ARG A 122 8.59 16.80 -6.47
CA ARG A 122 7.63 16.31 -7.48
C ARG A 122 6.41 17.23 -7.52
N GLY A 123 6.49 18.24 -8.38
CA GLY A 123 5.37 19.14 -8.64
C GLY A 123 4.14 18.39 -9.14
N LEU A 124 2.95 18.94 -8.90
CA LEU A 124 1.69 18.34 -9.38
C LEU A 124 1.70 18.06 -10.89
N GLY A 125 2.38 18.91 -11.67
CA GLY A 125 2.54 18.71 -13.11
C GLY A 125 3.28 17.43 -13.48
N GLU A 126 4.32 17.07 -12.74
CA GLU A 126 5.08 15.82 -12.97
C GLU A 126 4.25 14.59 -12.60
N VAL A 127 3.46 14.67 -11.52
CA VAL A 127 2.51 13.62 -11.15
C VAL A 127 1.46 13.42 -12.24
N LEU A 128 0.90 14.50 -12.80
CA LEU A 128 -0.06 14.41 -13.90
C LEU A 128 0.57 13.83 -15.18
N LEU A 129 1.81 14.20 -15.49
CA LEU A 129 2.53 13.64 -16.65
C LEU A 129 2.76 12.14 -16.48
N ASN A 130 3.14 11.69 -15.28
CA ASN A 130 3.37 10.28 -14.98
C ASN A 130 2.10 9.41 -14.99
N ILE A 131 0.90 9.99 -15.10
CA ILE A 131 -0.34 9.21 -15.30
C ILE A 131 -0.37 8.57 -16.69
N ILE A 132 0.19 9.23 -17.70
CA ILE A 132 0.17 8.75 -19.09
C ILE A 132 1.55 8.15 -19.40
N PRO A 133 1.70 6.82 -19.46
CA PRO A 133 2.99 6.20 -19.70
C PRO A 133 3.41 6.35 -21.16
N GLU A 134 4.72 6.50 -21.40
CA GLU A 134 5.29 6.41 -22.76
C GLU A 134 5.17 4.98 -23.33
N ASN A 135 5.23 3.96 -22.46
CA ASN A 135 5.07 2.56 -22.84
C ASN A 135 4.33 1.76 -21.73
N PRO A 136 3.09 1.28 -22.00
CA PRO A 136 2.30 0.56 -21.00
C PRO A 136 2.87 -0.81 -20.62
N VAL A 137 3.60 -1.47 -21.52
CA VAL A 137 4.26 -2.76 -21.23
C VAL A 137 5.45 -2.54 -20.30
N ALA A 138 6.20 -1.47 -20.51
CA ALA A 138 7.29 -1.09 -19.62
C ALA A 138 6.77 -0.71 -18.22
N ALA A 139 5.69 0.07 -18.13
CA ALA A 139 5.05 0.40 -16.85
C ALA A 139 4.58 -0.85 -16.09
N ALA A 140 3.96 -1.81 -16.78
CA ALA A 140 3.57 -3.10 -16.22
C ALA A 140 4.75 -3.94 -15.73
N ALA A 141 5.89 -3.91 -16.44
CA ALA A 141 7.09 -4.63 -16.06
C ALA A 141 7.83 -3.99 -14.86
N SER A 142 7.83 -2.66 -14.79
CA SER A 142 8.42 -1.89 -13.68
C SER A 142 7.56 -1.92 -12.42
N GLY A 143 6.30 -2.35 -12.51
CA GLY A 143 5.36 -2.40 -11.40
C GLY A 143 4.73 -1.06 -11.07
N ASP A 144 4.77 -0.10 -12.00
CA ASP A 144 4.16 1.21 -11.84
C ASP A 144 2.65 1.06 -11.95
N VAL A 145 1.94 1.13 -10.83
CA VAL A 145 0.50 0.86 -10.80
C VAL A 145 -0.31 2.02 -11.38
N LEU A 146 0.09 3.27 -11.11
CA LEU A 146 -0.67 4.45 -11.53
C LEU A 146 -0.85 4.55 -13.05
N PRO A 147 0.18 4.37 -13.90
CA PRO A 147 0.04 4.43 -15.36
C PRO A 147 -0.71 3.23 -15.97
N ILE A 148 -0.93 2.16 -15.20
CA ILE A 148 -1.68 0.97 -15.65
C ILE A 148 -3.19 1.15 -15.47
N ILE A 149 -3.59 1.97 -14.48
CA ILE A 149 -4.98 2.30 -14.16
C ILE A 149 -5.52 3.32 -15.17
#